data_AF-A0A8J7X482-F1
#
_entry.id   AF-A0A8J7X482-F1
#
_cell.length_a   1.000
_cell.length_b   1.000
_cell.length_c   1.000
_cell.angle_alpha   90.00
_cell.angle_beta   90.00
_cell.angle_gamma   90.00
#
_symmetry.space_group_name_H-M   'P 1'
#
loop_
_entity.id
_entity.type
_entity.pdbx_description
1 polymer ?
#
loop_
_entity_poly.entity_id
_entity_poly.type
_entity_poly.pdbx_seq_one_letter_code
_entity_poly.pdbx_strand_id
1 'polypeptide(L)'
;MFRLPYVPKSEELVDRAFSSGAKNAKMARGRGPKIQDKILTGEIRRVEVMSAVINGELDAVVTQFPRYEDLTEFQRHLLDLKIDKDRYKKSLATVKWCSERISFLKNKTLRKLKTQKDTQQSKAFMGRCDSFVKRINPELKYLVDARKILTAFPPIRADTPTLVVAGLPNAGKSTYTVSLTGSKIKIASYPFTTVEIMVGYKKIKYTDYQIIDSPGILDRPMHERNT
;
A
#
# COMPACT_ATOMS: atom_id res chain seq x y z
N MET A 1 2.14 -13.74 0.35
CA MET A 1 1.24 -12.85 -0.40
C MET A 1 1.13 -11.56 0.38
N PHE A 2 1.42 -10.43 -0.24
CA PHE A 2 1.39 -9.14 0.44
C PHE A 2 -0.04 -8.80 0.85
N ARG A 3 -0.25 -8.53 2.14
CA ARG A 3 -1.53 -7.96 2.63
C ARG A 3 -1.41 -6.45 2.56
N LEU A 4 -1.66 -5.90 1.38
CA LEU A 4 -1.53 -4.46 1.13
C LEU A 4 -2.82 -3.71 1.46
N PRO A 5 -2.72 -2.52 2.08
CA PRO A 5 -3.87 -1.72 2.47
C PRO A 5 -4.58 -1.19 1.25
N TYR A 6 -5.81 -0.73 1.45
CA TYR A 6 -6.43 0.17 0.51
C TYR A 6 -5.60 1.48 0.42
N VAL A 7 -5.34 1.93 -0.81
CA VAL A 7 -4.69 3.22 -1.05
C VAL A 7 -5.81 4.24 -1.34
N PRO A 8 -6.00 5.27 -0.50
CA PRO A 8 -7.11 6.19 -0.64
C PRO A 8 -6.93 7.12 -1.85
N LYS A 9 -8.05 7.51 -2.46
CA LYS A 9 -8.06 8.64 -3.39
C LYS A 9 -7.87 9.94 -2.61
N SER A 10 -7.17 10.92 -3.19
CA SER A 10 -6.87 12.18 -2.51
C SER A 10 -8.13 12.94 -2.05
N GLU A 11 -9.14 13.02 -2.92
CA GLU A 11 -10.41 13.72 -2.63
C GLU A 11 -11.18 13.02 -1.52
N GLU A 12 -11.34 11.71 -1.63
CA GLU A 12 -12.00 10.88 -0.63
C GLU A 12 -11.35 11.00 0.76
N LEU A 13 -10.01 11.01 0.81
CA LEU A 13 -9.26 11.15 2.05
C LEU A 13 -9.52 12.51 2.71
N VAL A 14 -9.51 13.59 1.91
CA VAL A 14 -9.78 14.94 2.39
C VAL A 14 -11.21 15.06 2.89
N ASP A 15 -12.19 14.60 2.11
CA ASP A 15 -13.61 14.69 2.45
C ASP A 15 -13.94 13.92 3.73
N ARG A 16 -13.38 12.72 3.89
CA ARG A 16 -13.51 11.91 5.10
C ARG A 16 -12.91 12.62 6.32
N ALA A 17 -11.71 13.19 6.16
CA ALA A 17 -11.05 13.94 7.23
C ALA A 17 -11.87 15.18 7.63
N PHE A 18 -12.38 15.95 6.66
CA PHE A 18 -13.14 17.18 6.88
C PHE A 18 -14.47 16.87 7.58
N SER A 19 -15.18 15.85 7.10
CA SER A 19 -16.45 15.39 7.67
C SER A 19 -16.27 14.90 9.12
N SER A 20 -15.26 14.06 9.35
CA SER A 20 -14.93 13.55 10.69
C SER A 20 -14.51 14.69 11.64
N GLY A 21 -13.69 15.62 11.16
CA GLY A 21 -13.28 16.82 11.89
C GLY A 21 -14.46 17.71 12.28
N ALA A 22 -15.38 17.98 11.35
CA ALA A 22 -16.56 18.80 11.59
C ALA A 22 -17.49 18.17 12.64
N LYS A 23 -17.76 16.87 12.53
CA LYS A 23 -18.57 16.10 13.49
C LYS A 23 -17.98 16.17 14.90
N ASN A 24 -16.68 15.87 15.04
CA ASN A 24 -16.01 15.86 16.34
C ASN A 24 -15.87 17.27 16.94
N ALA A 25 -15.66 18.29 16.11
CA ALA A 25 -15.65 19.69 16.55
C ALA A 25 -17.00 20.10 17.15
N LYS A 26 -18.12 19.72 16.51
CA LYS A 26 -19.47 20.00 17.02
C LYS A 26 -19.69 19.35 18.38
N MET A 27 -19.27 18.10 18.56
CA MET A 27 -19.38 17.38 19.83
C MET A 27 -18.54 18.04 20.95
N ALA A 28 -17.34 18.53 20.62
CA ALA A 28 -16.44 19.14 21.60
C ALA A 28 -16.88 20.53 22.09
N ARG A 29 -17.68 21.26 21.31
CA ARG A 29 -18.21 22.60 21.66
C ARG A 29 -19.17 22.61 22.86
N GLY A 30 -19.56 21.45 23.39
CA GLY A 30 -20.47 21.33 24.53
C GLY A 30 -19.84 21.62 25.90
N ARG A 31 -18.53 21.83 25.99
CA ARG A 31 -17.80 21.95 27.28
C ARG A 31 -17.22 23.36 27.44
N GLY A 32 -17.74 24.14 28.40
CA GLY A 32 -17.16 25.43 28.81
C GLY A 32 -18.19 26.52 29.15
N PRO A 33 -17.83 27.54 29.95
CA PRO A 33 -18.76 28.60 30.37
C PRO A 33 -18.96 29.69 29.31
N LYS A 34 -17.93 30.04 28.51
CA LYS A 34 -17.99 31.12 27.51
C LYS A 34 -18.09 30.59 26.08
N ILE A 35 -18.81 31.30 25.21
CA ILE A 35 -19.00 30.96 23.79
C ILE A 35 -17.65 30.86 23.05
N GLN A 36 -16.73 31.81 23.29
CA GLN A 36 -15.43 31.84 22.63
C GLN A 36 -14.58 30.60 22.97
N ASP A 37 -14.58 30.17 24.23
CA ASP A 37 -13.83 28.98 24.67
C ASP A 37 -14.42 27.68 24.10
N LYS A 38 -15.75 27.61 23.94
CA LYS A 38 -16.43 26.51 23.25
C LYS A 38 -15.99 26.41 21.79
N ILE A 39 -15.98 27.53 21.07
CA ILE A 39 -15.53 27.58 19.66
C ILE A 39 -14.07 27.13 19.56
N LEU A 40 -13.20 27.68 20.39
CA LEU A 40 -11.77 27.33 20.41
C LEU A 40 -11.56 25.83 20.65
N THR A 41 -12.26 25.25 21.63
CA THR A 41 -12.21 23.80 21.92
C THR A 41 -12.64 22.97 20.72
N GLY A 42 -13.70 23.39 20.01
CA GLY A 42 -14.14 22.76 18.78
C GLY A 42 -13.09 22.80 17.66
N GLU A 43 -12.43 23.95 17.46
CA GLU A 43 -11.42 24.11 16.42
C GLU A 43 -10.13 23.33 16.70
N ILE A 44 -9.69 23.29 17.97
CA ILE A 44 -8.58 22.41 18.40
C ILE A 44 -8.92 20.96 18.05
N ARG A 45 -10.11 20.50 18.45
CA ARG A 45 -10.53 19.12 18.19
C ARG A 45 -10.64 18.81 16.70
N ARG A 46 -11.09 19.78 15.90
CA ARG A 46 -11.16 19.65 14.43
C ARG A 46 -9.79 19.35 13.85
N VAL A 47 -8.79 20.17 14.17
CA VAL A 47 -7.41 20.05 13.67
C VAL A 47 -6.80 18.71 14.08
N GLU A 48 -6.98 18.30 15.34
CA GLU A 48 -6.51 17.01 15.84
C GLU A 48 -7.10 15.84 15.05
N VAL A 49 -8.42 15.77 14.93
CA VAL A 49 -9.12 14.66 14.25
C VAL A 49 -8.77 14.60 12.78
N MET A 50 -8.76 15.74 12.09
CA MET A 50 -8.39 15.79 10.67
C MET A 50 -6.98 15.26 10.42
N SER A 51 -6.01 15.73 11.22
CA SER A 51 -4.63 15.26 11.10
C SER A 51 -4.49 13.77 11.39
N ALA A 52 -5.23 13.26 12.38
CA ALA A 52 -5.21 11.85 12.76
C ALA A 52 -5.76 10.95 11.65
N VAL A 53 -6.87 11.35 11.01
CA VAL A 53 -7.44 10.61 9.87
C VAL A 53 -6.47 10.58 8.70
N ILE A 54 -5.94 11.74 8.29
CA ILE A 54 -5.04 11.81 7.12
C ILE A 54 -3.76 11.02 7.39
N ASN A 55 -3.08 11.28 8.50
CA ASN A 55 -1.82 10.62 8.81
C ASN A 55 -2.00 9.12 9.01
N GLY A 56 -3.09 8.68 9.66
CA GLY A 56 -3.36 7.25 9.87
C GLY A 56 -3.47 6.48 8.55
N GLU A 57 -4.17 7.04 7.57
CA GLU A 57 -4.32 6.42 6.24
C GLU A 57 -3.00 6.45 5.45
N LEU A 58 -2.30 7.59 5.41
CA LEU A 58 -1.02 7.71 4.69
C LEU A 58 0.08 6.84 5.32
N ASP A 59 0.19 6.81 6.64
CA ASP A 59 1.15 5.98 7.35
C ASP A 59 0.82 4.49 7.19
N ALA A 60 -0.47 4.11 7.14
CA ALA A 60 -0.86 2.73 6.84
C ALA A 60 -0.37 2.28 5.45
N VAL A 61 -0.49 3.15 4.43
CA VAL A 61 0.07 2.88 3.10
C VAL A 61 1.58 2.68 3.18
N VAL A 62 2.31 3.59 3.81
CA VAL A 62 3.78 3.52 3.88
C VAL A 62 4.29 2.31 4.67
N THR A 63 3.61 1.93 5.75
CA THR A 63 4.06 0.87 6.64
C THR A 63 3.76 -0.54 6.12
N GLN A 64 2.67 -0.71 5.38
CA GLN A 64 2.25 -2.03 4.90
C GLN A 64 2.75 -2.36 3.50
N PHE A 65 3.16 -1.36 2.71
CA PHE A 65 3.88 -1.62 1.47
C PHE A 65 5.30 -2.14 1.79
N PRO A 66 5.75 -3.23 1.16
CA PRO A 66 7.08 -3.78 1.42
C PRO A 66 8.15 -2.80 0.97
N ARG A 67 9.19 -2.61 1.78
CA ARG A 67 10.38 -1.90 1.30
C ARG A 67 11.08 -2.79 0.28
N TYR A 68 11.68 -2.16 -0.72
CA TYR A 68 12.40 -2.89 -1.77
C TYR A 68 13.49 -3.79 -1.18
N GLU A 69 14.17 -3.31 -0.13
CA GLU A 69 15.25 -4.01 0.58
C GLU A 69 14.76 -5.25 1.34
N ASP A 70 13.49 -5.25 1.77
CA ASP A 70 12.89 -6.35 2.53
C ASP A 70 12.35 -7.46 1.60
N LEU A 71 12.34 -7.21 0.28
CA LEU A 71 11.92 -8.19 -0.71
C LEU A 71 13.00 -9.23 -0.96
N THR A 72 12.57 -10.49 -1.12
CA THR A 72 13.45 -11.57 -1.59
C THR A 72 14.05 -11.21 -2.95
N GLU A 73 15.21 -11.77 -3.29
CA GLU A 73 15.87 -11.53 -4.59
C GLU A 73 14.93 -11.78 -5.77
N PHE A 74 14.20 -12.90 -5.75
CA PHE A 74 13.21 -13.23 -6.76
C PHE A 74 12.08 -12.19 -6.86
N GLN A 75 11.54 -11.72 -5.73
CA GLN A 75 10.51 -10.67 -5.73
C GLN A 75 11.04 -9.33 -6.21
N ARG A 76 12.30 -8.98 -5.92
CA ARG A 76 12.95 -7.77 -6.45
C ARG A 76 13.05 -7.83 -7.96
N HIS A 77 13.51 -8.95 -8.52
CA HIS A 77 13.54 -9.13 -9.97
C HIS A 77 12.15 -9.01 -10.58
N LEU A 78 11.12 -9.67 -10.01
CA LEU A 78 9.74 -9.53 -10.49
C LEU A 78 9.24 -8.08 -10.47
N LEU A 79 9.61 -7.33 -9.43
CA LEU A 79 9.23 -5.93 -9.28
C LEU A 79 9.93 -5.06 -10.32
N ASP A 80 11.24 -5.21 -10.48
CA ASP A 80 12.06 -4.45 -11.42
C ASP A 80 11.63 -4.66 -12.89
N LEU A 81 11.07 -5.84 -13.22
CA LEU A 81 10.52 -6.12 -14.54
C LEU A 81 9.23 -5.34 -14.84
N LYS A 82 8.49 -4.90 -13.82
CA LYS A 82 7.18 -4.24 -13.98
C LYS A 82 7.16 -2.80 -13.52
N ILE A 83 8.09 -2.41 -12.64
CA ILE A 83 8.08 -1.12 -11.95
C ILE A 83 9.52 -0.63 -11.79
N ASP A 84 9.75 0.65 -12.07
CA ASP A 84 10.99 1.32 -11.74
C ASP A 84 11.17 1.45 -10.21
N LYS A 85 12.24 0.85 -9.66
CA LYS A 85 12.51 0.82 -8.22
C LYS A 85 12.65 2.21 -7.60
N ASP A 86 13.24 3.16 -8.34
CA ASP A 86 13.52 4.49 -7.82
C ASP A 86 12.24 5.31 -7.75
N ARG A 87 11.36 5.17 -8.75
CA ARG A 87 9.99 5.69 -8.72
C ARG A 87 9.21 5.10 -7.56
N TYR A 88 9.29 3.79 -7.34
CA TYR A 88 8.57 3.13 -6.24
C TYR A 88 8.96 3.69 -4.87
N LYS A 89 10.26 3.75 -4.60
CA LYS A 89 10.81 4.33 -3.36
C LYS A 89 10.43 5.80 -3.21
N LYS A 90 10.55 6.58 -4.28
CA LYS A 90 10.21 8.01 -4.29
C LYS A 90 8.73 8.25 -4.01
N SER A 91 7.82 7.44 -4.56
CA SER A 91 6.39 7.56 -4.31
C SER A 91 6.06 7.29 -2.82
N LEU A 92 6.59 6.21 -2.24
CA LEU A 92 6.40 5.92 -0.81
C LEU A 92 7.00 7.02 0.08
N ALA A 93 8.20 7.51 -0.24
CA ALA A 93 8.85 8.60 0.50
C ALA A 93 8.04 9.91 0.41
N THR A 94 7.45 10.20 -0.75
CA THR A 94 6.62 11.40 -0.95
C THR A 94 5.33 11.34 -0.12
N VAL A 95 4.70 10.16 -0.04
CA VAL A 95 3.54 9.94 0.84
C VAL A 95 3.92 10.11 2.30
N LYS A 96 5.05 9.52 2.73
CA LYS A 96 5.54 9.68 4.10
C LYS A 96 5.82 11.14 4.45
N TRP A 97 6.51 11.85 3.56
CA TRP A 97 6.78 13.27 3.71
C TRP A 97 5.51 14.09 3.87
N CYS A 98 4.42 13.76 3.15
CA CYS A 98 3.14 14.43 3.30
C CYS A 98 2.54 14.26 4.71
N SER A 99 2.53 13.02 5.23
CA SER A 99 2.09 12.70 6.60
C SER A 99 2.89 13.48 7.66
N GLU A 100 4.21 13.52 7.52
CA GLU A 100 5.10 14.29 8.41
C GLU A 100 4.83 15.80 8.31
N ARG A 101 4.61 16.31 7.09
CA ARG A 101 4.34 17.73 6.87
C ARG A 101 3.02 18.16 7.49
N ILE A 102 1.98 17.31 7.42
CA ILE A 102 0.69 17.54 8.08
C ILE A 102 0.86 17.50 9.60
N SER A 103 1.65 16.56 10.13
CA SER A 103 1.97 16.51 11.57
C SER A 103 2.66 17.77 12.07
N PHE A 104 3.65 18.27 11.31
CA PHE A 104 4.32 19.53 11.62
C PHE A 104 3.33 20.71 11.59
N LEU A 105 2.50 20.79 10.55
CA LEU A 105 1.52 21.85 10.41
C LEU A 105 0.48 21.81 11.55
N LYS A 106 0.03 20.62 11.97
CA LYS A 106 -0.87 20.41 13.11
C LYS A 106 -0.30 21.05 14.37
N ASN A 107 0.93 20.72 14.73
CA ASN A 107 1.56 21.22 15.94
C ASN A 107 1.70 22.75 15.92
N LYS A 108 2.07 23.33 14.77
CA LYS A 108 2.14 24.79 14.58
C LYS A 108 0.77 25.45 14.75
N THR A 109 -0.28 24.88 14.15
CA THR A 109 -1.65 25.41 14.25
C THR A 109 -2.19 25.29 15.66
N LEU A 110 -2.02 24.14 16.32
CA LEU A 110 -2.46 23.93 17.69
C LEU A 110 -1.79 24.89 18.68
N ARG A 111 -0.49 25.17 18.50
CA ARG A 111 0.21 26.19 19.30
C ARG A 111 -0.46 27.55 19.17
N LYS A 112 -0.71 28.02 17.94
CA LYS A 112 -1.37 29.31 17.70
C LYS A 112 -2.80 29.36 18.25
N LEU A 113 -3.57 28.30 18.07
CA LEU A 113 -4.92 28.20 18.62
C LEU A 113 -4.90 28.35 20.15
N LYS A 114 -3.97 27.66 20.83
CA LYS A 114 -3.87 27.70 22.29
C LYS A 114 -3.33 29.02 22.82
N THR A 115 -2.32 29.63 22.17
CA THR A 115 -1.64 30.83 22.69
C THR A 115 -2.29 32.13 22.23
N GLN A 116 -2.67 32.23 20.95
CA GLN A 116 -3.22 33.45 20.34
C GLN A 116 -4.74 33.46 20.31
N LYS A 117 -5.39 32.31 20.61
CA LYS A 117 -6.85 32.12 20.50
C LYS A 117 -7.42 32.46 19.11
N ASP A 118 -6.58 32.47 18.09
CA ASP A 118 -6.97 32.76 16.70
C ASP A 118 -7.59 31.53 16.04
N THR A 119 -8.91 31.48 16.04
CA THR A 119 -9.71 30.38 15.48
C THR A 119 -9.63 30.30 13.95
N GLN A 120 -9.21 31.37 13.25
CA GLN A 120 -9.08 31.37 11.79
C GLN A 120 -7.95 30.44 11.31
N GLN A 121 -6.97 30.16 12.16
CA GLN A 121 -5.88 29.23 11.85
C GLN A 121 -6.38 27.81 11.53
N SER A 122 -7.55 27.42 12.04
CA SER A 122 -8.21 26.15 11.70
C SER A 122 -8.56 26.10 10.21
N LYS A 123 -9.20 27.13 9.67
CA LYS A 123 -9.57 27.22 8.24
C LYS A 123 -8.32 27.20 7.34
N ALA A 124 -7.27 27.92 7.73
CA ALA A 124 -6.01 27.92 7.01
C ALA A 124 -5.32 26.54 7.03
N PHE A 125 -5.38 25.82 8.16
CA PHE A 125 -4.89 24.44 8.28
C PHE A 125 -5.64 23.50 7.32
N MET A 126 -6.98 23.58 7.29
CA MET A 126 -7.80 22.74 6.41
C MET A 126 -7.41 22.91 4.93
N GLY A 127 -7.31 24.16 4.45
CA GLY A 127 -6.94 24.42 3.05
C GLY A 127 -5.53 23.94 2.69
N ARG A 128 -4.58 24.02 3.63
CA ARG A 128 -3.22 23.47 3.42
C ARG A 128 -3.21 21.95 3.38
N CYS A 129 -3.98 21.28 4.23
CA CYS A 129 -4.12 19.82 4.19
C CYS A 129 -4.70 19.37 2.85
N ASP A 130 -5.77 20.01 2.37
CA ASP A 130 -6.35 19.73 1.05
C ASP A 130 -5.30 19.89 -0.06
N SER A 131 -4.59 21.02 -0.07
CA SER A 131 -3.54 21.28 -1.06
C SER A 131 -2.41 20.26 -1.02
N PHE A 132 -1.93 19.86 0.16
CA PHE A 132 -0.87 18.86 0.30
C PHE A 132 -1.32 17.47 -0.15
N VAL A 133 -2.52 17.04 0.23
CA VAL A 133 -3.05 15.72 -0.15
C VAL A 133 -3.32 15.66 -1.66
N LYS A 134 -3.88 16.71 -2.26
CA LYS A 134 -4.07 16.80 -3.72
C LYS A 134 -2.74 16.78 -4.47
N ARG A 135 -1.70 17.44 -3.95
CA ARG A 135 -0.36 17.44 -4.56
C ARG A 135 0.25 16.04 -4.67
N ILE A 136 -0.02 15.14 -3.73
CA ILE A 136 0.50 13.76 -3.78
C ILE A 136 -0.41 12.77 -4.52
N ASN A 137 -1.52 13.23 -5.11
CA ASN A 137 -2.45 12.38 -5.86
C ASN A 137 -1.79 11.53 -6.96
N PRO A 138 -0.82 12.02 -7.75
CA PRO A 138 -0.11 11.17 -8.72
C PRO A 138 0.60 9.98 -8.09
N GLU A 139 1.17 10.16 -6.89
CA GLU A 139 1.85 9.10 -6.15
C GLU A 139 0.86 8.09 -5.57
N LEU A 140 -0.29 8.54 -5.08
CA LEU A 140 -1.36 7.64 -4.62
C LEU A 140 -1.90 6.78 -5.77
N LYS A 141 -2.12 7.36 -6.95
CA LYS A 141 -2.54 6.61 -8.15
C LYS A 141 -1.49 5.58 -8.56
N TYR A 142 -0.23 5.98 -8.62
CA TYR A 142 0.86 5.07 -8.91
C TYR A 142 0.93 3.90 -7.91
N LEU A 143 0.75 4.16 -6.60
CA LEU A 143 0.75 3.11 -5.58
C LEU A 143 -0.46 2.17 -5.68
N VAL A 144 -1.61 2.64 -6.21
CA VAL A 144 -2.74 1.77 -6.56
C VAL A 144 -2.34 0.75 -7.62
N ASP A 145 -1.60 1.18 -8.66
CA ASP A 145 -1.15 0.28 -9.72
C ASP A 145 -0.03 -0.65 -9.24
N ALA A 146 0.92 -0.13 -8.47
CA ALA A 146 1.95 -0.94 -7.82
C ALA A 146 1.35 -2.02 -6.90
N ARG A 147 0.27 -1.68 -6.18
CA ARG A 147 -0.48 -2.65 -5.35
C ARG A 147 -1.04 -3.80 -6.18
N LYS A 148 -1.61 -3.54 -7.36
CA LYS A 148 -2.15 -4.59 -8.23
C LYS A 148 -1.05 -5.56 -8.65
N ILE A 149 0.11 -5.01 -9.05
CA ILE A 149 1.29 -5.80 -9.45
C ILE A 149 1.78 -6.66 -8.28
N LEU A 150 2.04 -6.07 -7.11
CA LEU A 150 2.51 -6.79 -5.94
C LEU A 150 1.53 -7.87 -5.46
N THR A 151 0.22 -7.61 -5.55
CA THR A 151 -0.81 -8.59 -5.15
C THR A 151 -0.88 -9.77 -6.12
N ALA A 152 -0.54 -9.55 -7.40
CA ALA A 152 -0.48 -10.59 -8.42
C ALA A 152 0.79 -11.45 -8.36
N PHE A 153 1.78 -11.08 -7.53
CA PHE A 153 3.01 -11.87 -7.43
C PHE A 153 2.73 -13.30 -6.99
N PRO A 154 3.44 -14.27 -7.59
CA PRO A 154 3.29 -15.65 -7.23
C PRO A 154 3.65 -15.86 -5.75
N PRO A 155 2.88 -16.67 -5.01
CA PRO A 155 3.05 -16.84 -3.58
C PRO A 155 4.24 -17.74 -3.22
N ILE A 156 5.38 -17.53 -3.87
CA ILE A 156 6.61 -18.31 -3.69
C ILE A 156 7.26 -17.94 -2.35
N ARG A 157 7.59 -18.95 -1.54
CA ARG A 157 8.28 -18.79 -0.26
C ARG A 157 9.77 -19.06 -0.44
N ALA A 158 10.63 -18.13 -0.02
CA ALA A 158 12.07 -18.25 -0.22
C ALA A 158 12.75 -19.30 0.68
N ASP A 159 12.15 -19.59 1.83
CA ASP A 159 12.63 -20.53 2.85
C ASP A 159 12.06 -21.95 2.68
N THR A 160 11.26 -22.18 1.64
CA THR A 160 10.62 -23.47 1.38
C THR A 160 11.37 -24.22 0.27
N PRO A 161 11.84 -25.47 0.52
CA PRO A 161 12.42 -26.32 -0.52
C PRO A 161 11.50 -26.39 -1.75
N THR A 162 12.04 -26.01 -2.91
CA THR A 162 11.26 -25.79 -4.12
C THR A 162 11.66 -26.79 -5.20
N LEU A 163 10.68 -27.52 -5.72
CA LEU A 163 10.78 -28.34 -6.92
C LEU A 163 10.16 -27.58 -8.10
N VAL A 164 10.94 -27.33 -9.15
CA VAL A 164 10.44 -26.73 -10.39
C VAL A 164 10.22 -27.84 -11.42
N VAL A 165 9.02 -27.91 -11.98
CA VAL A 165 8.68 -28.82 -13.08
C VAL A 165 8.81 -28.05 -14.39
N ALA A 166 9.82 -28.41 -15.18
CA ALA A 166 10.13 -27.78 -16.46
C ALA A 166 10.16 -28.82 -17.58
N GLY A 167 9.95 -28.36 -18.82
CA GLY A 167 9.89 -29.22 -20.00
C GLY A 167 8.96 -28.65 -21.08
N LEU A 168 8.90 -29.35 -22.22
CA LEU A 168 8.18 -28.90 -23.42
C LEU A 168 6.70 -28.57 -23.15
N PRO A 169 6.11 -27.63 -23.91
CA PRO A 169 4.66 -27.43 -23.93
C PRO A 169 3.91 -28.76 -24.09
N ASN A 170 2.77 -28.93 -23.40
CA ASN A 170 1.93 -30.13 -23.43
C ASN A 170 2.58 -31.44 -22.93
N ALA A 171 3.77 -31.43 -22.33
CA ALA A 171 4.41 -32.62 -21.76
C ALA A 171 3.75 -33.18 -20.48
N GLY A 172 2.56 -32.69 -20.10
CA GLY A 172 1.84 -33.15 -18.90
C GLY A 172 2.35 -32.55 -17.57
N LYS A 173 3.18 -31.50 -17.61
CA LYS A 173 3.77 -30.83 -16.41
C LYS A 173 2.72 -30.37 -15.40
N SER A 174 1.66 -29.73 -15.87
CA SER A 174 0.58 -29.25 -15.01
C SER A 174 -0.16 -30.43 -14.37
N THR A 175 -0.47 -31.48 -15.13
CA THR A 175 -1.07 -32.72 -14.62
C THR A 175 -0.19 -33.39 -13.56
N TYR A 176 1.12 -33.40 -13.77
CA TYR A 176 2.09 -33.92 -12.79
C TYR A 176 2.14 -33.07 -11.52
N THR A 177 2.14 -31.74 -11.65
CA THR A 177 2.11 -30.82 -10.51
C THR A 177 0.82 -31.00 -9.70
N VAL A 178 -0.32 -31.16 -10.39
CA VAL A 178 -1.62 -31.44 -9.77
C VAL A 178 -1.61 -32.78 -9.04
N SER A 179 -1.10 -33.85 -9.66
CA SER A 179 -1.07 -35.17 -9.03
C SER A 179 -0.15 -35.20 -7.81
N LEU A 180 0.95 -34.45 -7.82
CA LEU A 180 1.84 -34.35 -6.68
C LEU A 180 1.25 -33.53 -5.52
N THR A 181 0.62 -32.39 -5.81
CA THR A 181 0.19 -31.40 -4.80
C THR A 181 -1.26 -31.59 -4.32
N GLY A 182 -2.06 -32.35 -5.08
CA GLY A 182 -3.50 -32.50 -4.85
C GLY A 182 -4.25 -31.23 -5.21
N SER A 183 -5.22 -30.82 -4.37
CA SER A 183 -6.12 -29.69 -4.63
C SER A 183 -5.58 -28.32 -4.20
N LYS A 184 -4.41 -28.24 -3.55
CA LYS A 184 -3.87 -26.98 -2.97
C LYS A 184 -2.97 -26.24 -3.96
N ILE A 185 -3.49 -25.95 -5.14
CA ILE A 185 -2.76 -25.21 -6.18
C ILE A 185 -3.20 -23.76 -6.17
N LYS A 186 -2.22 -22.85 -6.19
CA LYS A 186 -2.44 -21.43 -6.42
C LYS A 186 -1.95 -21.09 -7.80
N ILE A 187 -2.78 -20.40 -8.56
CA ILE A 187 -2.45 -19.92 -9.89
C ILE A 187 -2.07 -18.45 -9.78
N ALA A 188 -0.98 -18.06 -10.43
CA ALA A 188 -0.50 -16.68 -10.41
C ALA A 188 0.13 -16.27 -11.74
N SER A 189 0.00 -15.01 -12.11
CA SER A 189 0.64 -14.48 -13.30
C SER A 189 2.15 -14.36 -13.10
N TYR A 190 2.92 -14.64 -14.16
CA TYR A 190 4.36 -14.45 -14.20
C TYR A 190 4.72 -13.42 -15.29
N PRO A 191 5.72 -12.56 -15.09
CA PRO A 191 6.10 -11.58 -16.11
C PRO A 191 6.48 -12.23 -17.44
N PHE A 192 6.06 -11.61 -18.54
CA PHE A 192 6.35 -12.03 -19.93
C PHE A 192 5.76 -13.37 -20.36
N THR A 193 4.87 -13.95 -19.54
CA THR A 193 4.14 -15.17 -19.86
C THR A 193 2.67 -14.83 -20.04
N THR A 194 2.07 -15.31 -21.13
CA THR A 194 0.60 -15.34 -21.28
C THR A 194 -0.03 -16.47 -20.46
N VAL A 195 0.81 -17.40 -19.99
CA VAL A 195 0.43 -18.58 -19.21
C VAL A 195 0.77 -18.32 -17.76
N GLU A 196 -0.20 -18.59 -16.88
CA GLU A 196 -0.03 -18.48 -15.44
C GLU A 196 0.85 -19.61 -14.89
N ILE A 197 1.62 -19.34 -13.84
CA ILE A 197 2.36 -20.36 -13.10
C ILE A 197 1.46 -21.01 -12.07
N MET A 198 1.60 -22.33 -11.89
CA MET A 198 0.92 -23.07 -10.83
C MET A 198 1.90 -23.32 -9.68
N VAL A 199 1.55 -22.86 -8.50
CA VAL A 199 2.32 -23.08 -7.27
C VAL A 199 1.48 -23.94 -6.33
N GLY A 200 1.88 -25.20 -6.17
CA GLY A 200 1.30 -26.09 -5.18
C GLY A 200 2.21 -26.30 -3.99
N TYR A 201 1.63 -26.76 -2.88
CA TYR A 201 2.37 -27.09 -1.67
C TYR A 201 2.05 -28.51 -1.23
N LYS A 202 3.09 -29.26 -0.85
CA LYS A 202 2.96 -30.63 -0.35
C LYS A 202 3.79 -30.79 0.91
N LYS A 203 3.18 -31.32 1.97
CA LYS A 203 3.93 -31.72 3.16
C LYS A 203 4.42 -33.15 2.98
N ILE A 204 5.72 -33.37 3.12
CA ILE A 204 6.34 -34.70 3.12
C ILE A 204 7.04 -34.85 4.47
N LYS A 205 6.58 -35.80 5.29
CA LYS A 205 7.00 -35.94 6.70
C LYS A 205 6.77 -34.62 7.47
N TYR A 206 7.85 -34.00 7.94
CA TYR A 206 7.84 -32.77 8.74
C TYR A 206 8.23 -31.52 7.93
N THR A 207 8.46 -31.67 6.62
CA THR A 207 8.93 -30.59 5.75
C THR A 207 7.87 -30.22 4.73
N ASP A 208 7.60 -28.92 4.60
CA ASP A 208 6.78 -28.38 3.53
C ASP A 208 7.63 -28.19 2.28
N TYR A 209 7.12 -28.68 1.16
CA TYR A 209 7.71 -28.50 -0.16
C TYR A 209 6.79 -27.62 -1.00
N GLN A 210 7.42 -26.79 -1.82
CA GLN A 210 6.75 -26.00 -2.84
C GLN A 210 7.04 -26.63 -4.20
N ILE A 211 6.00 -26.80 -5.01
CA ILE A 211 6.11 -27.36 -6.36
C ILE A 211 5.60 -26.28 -7.32
N ILE A 212 6.45 -25.88 -8.27
CA ILE A 212 6.14 -24.84 -9.25
C ILE A 212 6.09 -25.47 -10.64
N ASP A 213 4.97 -25.31 -11.32
CA ASP A 213 4.87 -25.55 -12.76
C ASP A 213 5.32 -24.29 -13.51
N SER A 214 6.39 -24.42 -14.28
CA SER A 214 6.88 -23.33 -15.12
C SER A 214 6.23 -23.40 -16.51
N PRO A 215 5.71 -22.27 -17.06
CA PRO A 215 5.26 -22.24 -18.44
C PRO A 215 6.46 -22.48 -19.38
N GLY A 216 6.20 -23.03 -20.58
CA GLY A 216 7.21 -23.40 -21.57
C GLY A 216 8.03 -22.25 -22.19
N ILE A 217 8.11 -21.11 -21.50
CA ILE A 217 8.86 -19.91 -21.88
C ILE A 217 10.34 -19.98 -21.47
N LEU A 218 10.73 -20.94 -20.63
CA LEU A 218 12.14 -21.20 -20.34
C LEU A 218 12.96 -21.61 -21.58
N ASP A 219 12.29 -22.01 -22.68
CA ASP A 219 12.91 -22.43 -23.94
C ASP A 219 13.28 -21.27 -24.89
N ARG A 220 12.97 -20.00 -24.55
CA ARG A 220 13.28 -18.83 -25.41
C ARG A 220 14.25 -17.85 -24.73
N PRO A 221 15.20 -17.26 -25.49
CA PRO A 221 16.11 -16.24 -24.96
C PRO A 221 15.36 -14.98 -24.53
N MET A 222 15.90 -14.25 -23.54
CA MET A 222 15.22 -13.12 -22.87
C MET A 222 14.71 -12.03 -23.83
N HIS A 223 15.39 -11.81 -24.96
CA HIS A 223 15.05 -10.77 -25.93
C HIS A 223 13.87 -11.13 -26.86
N GLU A 224 13.42 -12.39 -26.87
CA GLU A 224 12.31 -12.89 -27.70
C GLU A 224 11.02 -13.08 -26.89
N ARG A 225 11.01 -12.68 -25.62
CA ARG A 225 9.84 -12.82 -24.74
C ARG A 225 8.94 -11.59 -24.88
N ASN A 226 7.62 -11.82 -24.93
CA ASN A 226 6.63 -10.76 -25.04
C ASN A 226 6.74 -9.82 -23.84
N THR A 227 6.91 -8.51 -24.08
CA THR A 227 7.00 -7.45 -23.06
C THR A 227 5.71 -7.29 -22.28
#